data_AF-A0A7W0UB71-F1
#
_entry.id   AF-A0A7W0UB71-F1
#
_cell.length_a   1.000
_cell.length_b   1.000
_cell.length_c   1.000
_cell.angle_alpha   90.00
_cell.angle_beta   90.00
_cell.angle_gamma   90.00
#
_symmetry.space_group_name_H-M   'P 1'
#
loop_
_entity.id
_entity.type
_entity.pdbx_description
1 polymer ?
#
loop_
_entity_poly.entity_id
_entity_poly.type
_entity_poly.pdbx_seq_one_letter_code
_entity_poly.pdbx_strand_id
1 'polypeptide(L)'
;MVYADRDRYVEWALALSVCAAAVANHCDHAEHNEHVDVAWVLHSAEQLRSVACAVATAEGLDLWALYAARLRTIEARNPHWTPRTLDGGALVEASATWRDLQLAQGQHDRYYHPDVSGLTKMDQLRHYALHVAKLVGAVAEVAQGVADRRDFQARRLPDLLLFGLKLSTVCGERLPETVLAPDVRPALPSSRRHRVRGGEPVSDAPLRRVEQR
;
A
#
# COMPACT_ATOMS: atom_id res chain seq x y z
N MET A 1 -7.03 12.87 -27.70
CA MET A 1 -7.48 13.17 -26.33
C MET A 1 -6.52 12.52 -25.33
N VAL A 2 -5.25 12.97 -25.28
CA VAL A 2 -4.15 12.36 -24.46
C VAL A 2 -3.57 13.38 -23.44
N TYR A 3 -3.97 14.66 -23.53
CA TYR A 3 -3.40 15.72 -22.71
C TYR A 3 -4.00 15.80 -21.28
N ALA A 4 -5.31 15.58 -21.12
CA ALA A 4 -6.01 15.78 -19.84
C ALA A 4 -5.55 14.87 -18.68
N ASP A 5 -4.86 13.77 -18.99
CA ASP A 5 -4.43 12.78 -18.00
C ASP A 5 -3.01 13.06 -17.47
N ARG A 6 -2.18 13.75 -18.26
CA ARG A 6 -0.87 14.24 -17.80
C ARG A 6 -1.02 15.32 -16.73
N ASP A 7 -2.04 16.15 -16.85
CA ASP A 7 -2.26 17.28 -15.96
C ASP A 7 -2.47 16.82 -14.50
N ARG A 8 -3.19 15.72 -14.27
CA ARG A 8 -3.46 15.21 -12.92
C ARG A 8 -2.23 14.65 -12.20
N TYR A 9 -1.35 13.92 -12.90
CA TYR A 9 -0.13 13.40 -12.28
C TYR A 9 0.85 14.51 -11.92
N VAL A 10 0.88 15.61 -12.69
CA VAL A 10 1.64 16.80 -12.33
C VAL A 10 1.09 17.41 -11.03
N GLU A 11 -0.23 17.59 -10.94
CA GLU A 11 -0.88 18.12 -9.72
C GLU A 11 -0.59 17.24 -8.49
N TRP A 12 -0.71 15.92 -8.62
CA TRP A 12 -0.41 15.00 -7.53
C TRP A 12 1.07 15.00 -7.14
N ALA A 13 1.99 15.06 -8.12
CA ALA A 13 3.42 15.17 -7.83
C ALA A 13 3.73 16.45 -7.05
N LEU A 14 3.14 17.59 -7.45
CA LEU A 14 3.30 18.87 -6.75
C LEU A 14 2.76 18.79 -5.31
N ALA A 15 1.53 18.30 -5.12
CA ALA A 15 0.96 18.13 -3.78
C ALA A 15 1.82 17.23 -2.88
N LEU A 16 2.28 16.09 -3.40
CA LEU A 16 3.12 15.15 -2.65
C LEU A 16 4.53 15.70 -2.36
N SER A 17 5.08 16.54 -3.24
CA SER A 17 6.38 17.19 -2.99
C SER A 17 6.36 18.10 -1.76
N VAL A 18 5.25 18.80 -1.53
CA VAL A 18 5.04 19.61 -0.32
C VAL A 18 4.98 18.70 0.92
N CYS A 19 4.32 17.54 0.81
CA CYS A 19 4.26 16.56 1.89
C CYS A 19 5.65 15.99 2.23
N ALA A 20 6.45 15.65 1.21
CA ALA A 20 7.81 15.16 1.40
C ALA A 20 8.68 16.20 2.13
N ALA A 21 8.61 17.46 1.69
CA ALA A 21 9.31 18.57 2.32
C ALA A 21 8.88 18.79 3.77
N ALA A 22 7.57 18.72 4.07
CA ALA A 22 7.04 18.90 5.42
C ALA A 22 7.55 17.82 6.40
N VAL A 23 7.56 16.54 5.98
CA VAL A 23 8.10 15.45 6.82
C VAL A 23 9.62 15.59 7.00
N ALA A 24 10.35 15.96 5.95
CA ALA A 24 11.79 16.19 6.03
C ALA A 24 12.13 17.38 6.96
N ASN A 25 11.44 18.51 6.82
CA ASN A 25 11.64 19.69 7.67
C ASN A 25 11.31 19.40 9.13
N HIS A 26 10.26 18.61 9.42
CA HIS A 26 9.98 18.17 10.79
C HIS A 26 11.17 17.41 11.40
N CYS A 27 11.80 16.52 10.61
CA CYS A 27 12.98 15.78 11.06
C CYS A 27 14.18 16.70 11.28
N ASP A 28 14.46 17.58 10.31
CA ASP A 28 15.58 18.52 10.36
C ASP A 28 15.48 19.47 11.56
N HIS A 29 14.31 20.09 11.78
CA HIS A 29 14.06 20.97 12.92
C HIS A 29 14.23 20.24 14.26
N ALA A 30 13.76 18.99 14.37
CA ALA A 30 13.91 18.19 15.58
C ALA A 30 15.40 17.93 15.90
N GLU A 31 16.23 17.67 14.88
CA GLU A 31 17.68 17.44 15.03
C GLU A 31 18.41 18.74 15.42
N HIS A 32 17.94 19.89 14.97
CA HIS A 32 18.50 21.21 15.28
C HIS A 32 17.95 21.85 16.56
N ASN A 33 17.13 21.15 17.35
CA ASN A 33 16.44 21.68 18.55
C ASN A 33 15.58 22.91 18.26
N GLU A 34 15.01 22.98 17.06
CA GLU A 34 14.08 24.03 16.66
C GLU A 34 12.64 23.65 17.03
N HIS A 35 11.72 24.60 16.83
CA HIS A 35 10.31 24.32 17.01
C HIS A 35 9.82 23.30 15.97
N VAL A 36 9.14 22.27 16.45
CA VAL A 36 8.49 21.25 15.64
C VAL A 36 7.00 21.20 15.92
N ASP A 37 6.21 21.01 14.87
CA ASP A 37 4.79 20.77 14.95
C ASP A 37 4.45 19.41 14.32
N VAL A 38 3.78 18.55 15.08
CA VAL A 38 3.33 17.23 14.62
C VAL A 38 2.28 17.35 13.51
N ALA A 39 1.55 18.47 13.45
CA ALA A 39 0.56 18.74 12.42
C ALA A 39 1.15 18.73 11.00
N TRP A 40 2.44 19.07 10.84
CA TRP A 40 3.13 19.00 9.54
C TRP A 40 3.17 17.58 8.99
N VAL A 41 3.44 16.61 9.89
CA VAL A 41 3.50 15.19 9.53
C VAL A 41 2.10 14.61 9.37
N LEU A 42 1.16 14.97 10.25
CA LEU A 42 -0.23 14.48 10.17
C LEU A 42 -0.97 14.98 8.93
N HIS A 43 -0.78 16.25 8.55
CA HIS A 43 -1.31 16.77 7.29
C HIS A 43 -0.74 16.01 6.09
N SER A 44 0.57 15.74 6.08
CA SER A 44 1.21 14.95 5.04
C SER A 44 0.66 13.51 4.98
N ALA A 45 0.39 12.91 6.15
CA ALA A 45 -0.22 11.59 6.26
C ALA A 45 -1.63 11.55 5.62
N GLU A 46 -2.45 12.55 5.90
CA GLU A 46 -3.78 12.70 5.30
C GLU A 46 -3.70 12.91 3.79
N GLN A 47 -2.82 13.80 3.32
CA GLN A 47 -2.64 14.08 1.89
C GLN A 47 -2.17 12.84 1.12
N LEU A 48 -1.25 12.05 1.67
CA LEU A 48 -0.83 10.77 1.06
C LEU A 48 -2.02 9.81 0.85
N ARG A 49 -2.89 9.67 1.86
CA ARG A 49 -4.10 8.83 1.75
C ARG A 49 -5.09 9.41 0.74
N SER A 50 -5.30 10.73 0.77
CA SER A 50 -6.20 11.45 -0.13
C SER A 50 -5.78 11.30 -1.59
N VAL A 51 -4.49 11.52 -1.89
CA VAL A 51 -3.93 11.37 -3.25
C VAL A 51 -4.01 9.91 -3.70
N ALA A 52 -3.71 8.94 -2.84
CA ALA A 52 -3.85 7.52 -3.19
C ALA A 52 -5.30 7.17 -3.59
N CYS A 53 -6.29 7.63 -2.82
CA CYS A 53 -7.70 7.47 -3.16
C CYS A 53 -8.08 8.21 -4.45
N ALA A 54 -7.60 9.43 -4.65
CA ALA A 54 -7.89 10.24 -5.84
C ALA A 54 -7.35 9.58 -7.12
N VAL A 55 -6.11 9.06 -7.07
CA VAL A 55 -5.51 8.29 -8.17
C VAL A 55 -6.34 7.03 -8.45
N ALA A 56 -6.66 6.24 -7.42
CA ALA A 56 -7.41 5.01 -7.60
C ALA A 56 -8.80 5.27 -8.22
N THR A 57 -9.52 6.29 -7.74
CA THR A 57 -10.81 6.70 -8.29
C THR A 57 -10.68 7.16 -9.75
N ALA A 58 -9.69 7.99 -10.06
CA ALA A 58 -9.47 8.50 -11.41
C ALA A 58 -9.14 7.38 -12.42
N GLU A 59 -8.46 6.33 -11.96
CA GLU A 59 -8.00 5.22 -12.79
C GLU A 59 -8.94 3.99 -12.73
N GLY A 60 -10.02 4.06 -11.94
CA GLY A 60 -10.96 2.96 -11.77
C GLY A 60 -10.35 1.71 -11.11
N LEU A 61 -9.44 1.91 -10.16
CA LEU A 61 -8.69 0.85 -9.49
C LEU A 61 -9.25 0.51 -8.11
N ASP A 62 -9.10 -0.77 -7.72
CA ASP A 62 -9.34 -1.22 -6.36
C ASP A 62 -8.09 -1.00 -5.51
N LEU A 63 -8.03 0.14 -4.83
CA LEU A 63 -6.88 0.47 -3.97
C LEU A 63 -6.68 -0.57 -2.86
N TRP A 64 -7.75 -1.22 -2.40
CA TRP A 64 -7.66 -2.23 -1.35
C TRP A 64 -7.08 -3.53 -1.85
N ALA A 65 -7.58 -4.03 -2.97
CA ALA A 65 -7.03 -5.22 -3.59
C ALA A 65 -5.56 -5.01 -3.96
N LEU A 66 -5.21 -3.81 -4.47
CA LEU A 66 -3.82 -3.43 -4.72
C LEU A 66 -2.99 -3.42 -3.44
N TYR A 67 -3.50 -2.87 -2.35
CA TYR A 67 -2.80 -2.84 -1.07
C TYR A 67 -2.61 -4.25 -0.50
N ALA A 68 -3.64 -5.09 -0.49
CA ALA A 68 -3.55 -6.47 -0.03
C ALA A 68 -2.54 -7.28 -0.87
N ALA A 69 -2.59 -7.16 -2.20
CA ALA A 69 -1.63 -7.80 -3.10
C ALA A 69 -0.20 -7.29 -2.88
N ARG A 70 -0.05 -5.99 -2.59
CA ARG A 70 1.24 -5.38 -2.29
C ARG A 70 1.86 -5.94 -1.02
N LEU A 71 1.08 -6.07 0.07
CA LEU A 71 1.56 -6.68 1.31
C LEU A 71 2.02 -8.12 1.07
N ARG A 72 1.19 -8.96 0.43
CA ARG A 72 1.58 -10.36 0.11
C ARG A 72 2.88 -10.45 -0.71
N THR A 73 3.10 -9.50 -1.62
CA THR A 73 4.35 -9.43 -2.40
C THR A 73 5.56 -9.09 -1.54
N ILE A 74 5.41 -8.21 -0.55
CA ILE A 74 6.46 -7.85 0.41
C ILE A 74 6.74 -9.03 1.35
N GLU A 75 5.69 -9.62 1.89
CA GLU A 75 5.72 -10.77 2.78
C GLU A 75 6.42 -11.96 2.15
N ALA A 76 6.05 -12.35 0.92
CA ALA A 76 6.66 -13.49 0.23
C ALA A 76 8.17 -13.35 -0.02
N ARG A 77 8.73 -12.14 0.10
CA ARG A 77 10.18 -11.87 0.00
C ARG A 77 10.87 -11.84 1.35
N ASN A 78 10.11 -11.85 2.44
CA ASN A 78 10.65 -11.80 3.79
C ASN A 78 11.22 -13.17 4.20
N PRO A 79 12.43 -13.24 4.79
CA PRO A 79 13.03 -14.51 5.22
C PRO A 79 12.21 -15.29 6.25
N HIS A 80 11.32 -14.63 7.00
CA HIS A 80 10.46 -15.25 8.01
C HIS A 80 9.12 -15.72 7.46
N TRP A 81 8.83 -15.51 6.17
CA TRP A 81 7.56 -15.88 5.59
C TRP A 81 7.39 -17.40 5.46
N THR A 82 6.21 -17.89 5.85
CA THR A 82 5.74 -19.25 5.58
C THR A 82 4.24 -19.23 5.31
N PRO A 83 3.64 -20.27 4.72
CA PRO A 83 2.18 -20.34 4.56
C PRO A 83 1.37 -20.29 5.86
N ARG A 84 2.03 -20.40 7.02
CA ARG A 84 1.41 -20.35 8.36
C ARG A 84 1.67 -19.04 9.10
N THR A 85 2.44 -18.12 8.53
CA THR A 85 2.70 -16.81 9.14
C THR A 85 1.54 -15.85 8.91
N LEU A 86 1.64 -14.64 9.46
CA LEU A 86 0.64 -13.59 9.30
C LEU A 86 0.39 -13.29 7.80
N ASP A 87 -0.86 -13.30 7.35
CA ASP A 87 -1.24 -12.79 6.02
C ASP A 87 -1.79 -11.37 6.19
N GLY A 88 -0.94 -10.36 5.99
CA GLY A 88 -1.32 -8.97 6.06
C GLY A 88 -2.29 -8.58 4.95
N GLY A 89 -2.21 -9.23 3.79
CA GLY A 89 -3.18 -9.04 2.71
C GLY A 89 -4.59 -9.44 3.12
N ALA A 90 -4.74 -10.58 3.80
CA ALA A 90 -6.03 -11.03 4.33
C ALA A 90 -6.58 -10.08 5.41
N LEU A 91 -5.71 -9.49 6.24
CA LEU A 91 -6.12 -8.47 7.22
C LEU A 91 -6.63 -7.20 6.54
N VAL A 92 -5.98 -6.76 5.46
CA VAL A 92 -6.43 -5.61 4.65
C VAL A 92 -7.80 -5.91 4.03
N GLU A 93 -7.98 -7.08 3.42
CA GLU A 93 -9.26 -7.49 2.84
C GLU A 93 -10.41 -7.54 3.87
N ALA A 94 -10.11 -7.97 5.10
CA ALA A 94 -11.08 -8.02 6.19
C ALA A 94 -11.37 -6.65 6.83
N SER A 95 -10.51 -5.64 6.60
CA SER A 95 -10.69 -4.30 7.16
C SER A 95 -11.98 -3.68 6.61
N ALA A 96 -12.72 -2.90 7.40
CA ALA A 96 -13.92 -2.16 6.98
C ALA A 96 -13.76 -0.63 7.11
N THR A 97 -12.87 -0.20 8.00
CA THR A 97 -12.66 1.21 8.38
C THR A 97 -11.20 1.64 8.17
N TRP A 98 -10.94 2.95 8.23
CA TRP A 98 -9.57 3.48 8.28
C TRP A 98 -8.80 2.96 9.49
N ARG A 99 -9.49 2.80 10.62
CA ARG A 99 -8.88 2.23 11.83
C ARG A 99 -8.46 0.78 11.64
N ASP A 100 -9.28 -0.04 10.99
CA ASP A 100 -8.95 -1.45 10.75
C ASP A 100 -7.69 -1.60 9.90
N LEU A 101 -7.55 -0.79 8.84
CA LEU A 101 -6.31 -0.75 8.06
C LEU A 101 -5.10 -0.38 8.89
N GLN A 102 -5.23 0.65 9.74
CA GLN A 102 -4.13 1.12 10.56
C GLN A 102 -3.64 -0.01 11.46
N LEU A 103 -4.59 -0.79 12.02
CA LEU A 103 -4.30 -1.96 12.83
C LEU A 103 -3.70 -3.10 12.01
N ALA A 104 -4.22 -3.38 10.81
CA ALA A 104 -3.71 -4.38 9.89
C ALA A 104 -2.24 -4.07 9.50
N GLN A 105 -1.95 -2.84 9.10
CA GLN A 105 -0.60 -2.38 8.79
C GLN A 105 0.32 -2.46 10.02
N GLY A 106 -0.17 -2.07 11.20
CA GLY A 106 0.60 -2.19 12.44
C GLY A 106 0.91 -3.63 12.83
N GLN A 107 0.01 -4.58 12.55
CA GLN A 107 0.27 -6.01 12.75
C GLN A 107 1.30 -6.53 11.73
N HIS A 108 1.16 -6.17 10.46
CA HIS A 108 2.13 -6.48 9.41
C HIS A 108 3.54 -6.00 9.78
N ASP A 109 3.70 -4.73 10.18
CA ASP A 109 5.01 -4.17 10.49
C ASP A 109 5.67 -4.81 11.70
N ARG A 110 4.90 -5.13 12.76
CA ARG A 110 5.47 -5.84 13.92
C ARG A 110 5.99 -7.22 13.56
N TYR A 111 5.36 -7.89 12.61
CA TYR A 111 5.71 -9.24 12.21
C TYR A 111 6.87 -9.26 11.19
N TYR A 112 6.76 -8.48 10.13
CA TYR A 112 7.66 -8.53 8.98
C TYR A 112 8.73 -7.44 8.97
N HIS A 113 8.56 -6.37 9.75
CA HIS A 113 9.50 -5.25 9.85
C HIS A 113 9.82 -4.89 11.32
N PRO A 114 10.24 -5.86 12.16
CA PRO A 114 10.62 -5.57 13.55
C PRO A 114 11.80 -4.61 13.65
N ASP A 115 12.67 -4.60 12.64
CA ASP A 115 13.81 -3.70 12.50
C ASP A 115 13.38 -2.24 12.36
N VAL A 116 12.26 -1.96 11.67
CA VAL A 116 11.71 -0.60 11.52
C VAL A 116 10.80 -0.25 12.69
N SER A 117 9.94 -1.17 13.14
CA SER A 117 8.99 -0.91 14.23
C SER A 117 9.66 -0.80 15.61
N GLY A 118 10.86 -1.36 15.78
CA GLY A 118 11.68 -1.22 16.98
C GLY A 118 12.48 0.09 17.09
N LEU A 119 12.51 0.89 16.01
CA LEU A 119 13.20 2.18 15.99
C LEU A 119 12.50 3.23 16.87
N THR A 120 13.25 4.25 17.30
CA THR A 120 12.66 5.42 17.95
C THR A 120 11.71 6.15 16.99
N LYS A 121 10.78 6.95 17.51
CA LYS A 121 9.84 7.70 16.65
C LYS A 121 10.56 8.58 15.63
N MET A 122 11.66 9.24 16.02
CA MET A 122 12.42 10.09 15.12
C MET A 122 13.15 9.28 14.05
N ASP A 123 13.73 8.14 14.40
CA ASP A 123 14.35 7.23 13.42
C ASP A 123 13.35 6.71 12.40
N GLN A 124 12.14 6.36 12.84
CA GLN A 124 11.04 5.98 11.96
C GLN A 124 10.64 7.13 11.02
N LEU A 125 10.49 8.35 11.54
CA LEU A 125 10.13 9.51 10.72
C LEU A 125 11.20 9.81 9.66
N ARG A 126 12.49 9.72 9.98
CA ARG A 126 13.59 9.88 9.02
C ARG A 126 13.55 8.81 7.93
N HIS A 127 13.32 7.55 8.33
CA HIS A 127 13.13 6.45 7.39
C HIS A 127 11.92 6.70 6.47
N TYR A 128 10.79 7.15 7.02
CA TYR A 128 9.58 7.45 6.26
C TYR A 128 9.75 8.66 5.34
N ALA A 129 10.50 9.70 5.73
CA ALA A 129 10.78 10.86 4.88
C ALA A 129 11.43 10.44 3.55
N LEU A 130 12.41 9.52 3.60
CA LEU A 130 13.05 8.98 2.40
C LEU A 130 12.06 8.20 1.52
N HIS A 131 11.14 7.44 2.13
CA HIS A 131 10.12 6.71 1.39
C HIS A 131 9.11 7.64 0.71
N VAL A 132 8.64 8.67 1.41
CA VAL A 132 7.74 9.67 0.85
C VAL A 132 8.42 10.36 -0.34
N ALA A 133 9.67 10.80 -0.20
CA ALA A 133 10.42 11.40 -1.30
C ALA A 133 10.54 10.48 -2.55
N LYS A 134 10.81 9.19 -2.35
CA LYS A 134 10.84 8.20 -3.44
C LYS A 134 9.48 8.05 -4.14
N LEU A 135 8.39 8.12 -3.38
CA LEU A 135 7.04 8.04 -3.95
C LEU A 135 6.71 9.29 -4.76
N VAL A 136 7.09 10.49 -4.30
CA VAL A 136 6.95 11.72 -5.10
C VAL A 136 7.69 11.59 -6.43
N GLY A 137 8.94 11.12 -6.39
CA GLY A 137 9.74 10.87 -7.59
C GLY A 137 9.03 9.92 -8.56
N ALA A 138 8.47 8.82 -8.06
CA ALA A 138 7.73 7.86 -8.90
C ALA A 138 6.49 8.49 -9.56
N VAL A 139 5.74 9.35 -8.85
CA VAL A 139 4.59 10.08 -9.46
C VAL A 139 5.08 11.06 -10.52
N ALA A 140 6.17 11.79 -10.26
CA ALA A 140 6.77 12.72 -11.22
C ALA A 140 7.29 12.02 -12.49
N GLU A 141 7.91 10.84 -12.36
CA GLU A 141 8.35 10.04 -13.50
C GLU A 141 7.17 9.58 -14.38
N VAL A 142 6.03 9.22 -13.77
CA VAL A 142 4.79 8.92 -14.52
C VAL A 142 4.27 10.18 -15.20
N ALA A 143 4.26 11.33 -14.52
CA ALA A 143 3.81 12.61 -15.09
C ALA A 143 4.63 13.02 -16.34
N GLN A 144 5.94 12.75 -16.32
CA GLN A 144 6.84 13.02 -17.45
C GLN A 144 6.76 11.96 -18.56
N GLY A 145 6.08 10.83 -18.32
CA GLY A 145 6.04 9.69 -19.23
C GLY A 145 7.34 8.88 -19.29
N VAL A 146 8.16 8.97 -18.24
CA VAL A 146 9.43 8.21 -18.10
C VAL A 146 9.15 6.82 -17.49
N ALA A 147 8.26 6.74 -16.50
CA ALA A 147 7.90 5.48 -15.85
C ALA A 147 6.63 4.85 -16.46
N ASP A 148 6.56 3.52 -16.42
CA ASP A 148 5.35 2.78 -16.75
C ASP A 148 4.27 3.04 -15.68
N ARG A 149 3.16 3.65 -16.11
CA ARG A 149 1.99 3.89 -15.26
C ARG A 149 1.48 2.61 -14.60
N ARG A 150 1.52 1.46 -15.26
CA ARG A 150 1.03 0.20 -14.69
C ARG A 150 1.91 -0.30 -13.55
N ASP A 151 3.24 -0.17 -13.66
CA ASP A 151 4.16 -0.50 -12.56
C ASP A 151 3.91 0.42 -11.36
N PHE A 152 3.71 1.73 -11.60
CA PHE A 152 3.33 2.68 -10.56
C PHE A 152 2.03 2.27 -9.85
N GLN A 153 0.97 1.98 -10.60
CA GLN A 153 -0.33 1.57 -10.06
C GLN A 153 -0.22 0.29 -9.22
N ALA A 154 0.55 -0.70 -9.69
CA ALA A 154 0.69 -1.98 -9.00
C ALA A 154 1.56 -1.90 -7.72
N ARG A 155 2.58 -1.03 -7.71
CA ARG A 155 3.63 -1.07 -6.67
C ARG A 155 3.72 0.17 -5.81
N ARG A 156 3.50 1.35 -6.37
CA ARG A 156 3.77 2.64 -5.72
C ARG A 156 2.51 3.30 -5.20
N LEU A 157 1.39 3.15 -5.91
CA LEU A 157 0.09 3.61 -5.45
C LEU A 157 -0.31 3.02 -4.09
N PRO A 158 -0.26 1.68 -3.85
CA PRO A 158 -0.53 1.14 -2.52
C PRO A 158 0.51 1.57 -1.46
N ASP A 159 1.75 1.85 -1.87
CA ASP A 159 2.77 2.36 -0.95
C ASP A 159 2.45 3.79 -0.47
N LEU A 160 1.79 4.65 -1.27
CA LEU A 160 1.29 5.97 -0.82
C LEU A 160 0.32 5.83 0.35
N LEU A 161 -0.66 4.93 0.22
CA LEU A 161 -1.63 4.63 1.27
C LEU A 161 -0.94 4.10 2.53
N LEU A 162 -0.05 3.11 2.35
CA LEU A 162 0.73 2.49 3.42
C LEU A 162 1.51 3.53 4.22
N PHE A 163 2.25 4.43 3.56
CA PHE A 163 3.03 5.45 4.28
C PHE A 163 2.14 6.53 4.91
N GLY A 164 0.99 6.86 4.31
CA GLY A 164 -0.03 7.67 4.96
C GLY A 164 -0.52 7.06 6.28
N LEU A 165 -0.71 5.75 6.36
CA LEU A 165 -1.06 5.05 7.60
C LEU A 165 0.10 5.02 8.60
N LYS A 166 1.33 4.80 8.13
CA LYS A 166 2.54 4.76 8.98
C LYS A 166 2.82 6.10 9.64
N LEU A 167 2.71 7.21 8.90
CA LEU A 167 2.89 8.56 9.45
C LEU A 167 1.87 8.86 10.55
N SER A 168 0.59 8.58 10.33
CA SER A 168 -0.44 8.69 11.37
C SER A 168 -0.10 7.85 12.60
N THR A 169 0.33 6.60 12.39
CA THR A 169 0.62 5.66 13.47
C THR A 169 1.82 6.09 14.32
N VAL A 170 2.94 6.50 13.71
CA VAL A 170 4.13 6.93 14.46
C VAL A 170 3.89 8.24 15.25
N CYS A 171 3.03 9.12 14.72
CA CYS A 171 2.59 10.35 15.38
C CYS A 171 1.50 10.13 16.43
N GLY A 172 1.00 8.90 16.60
CA GLY A 172 -0.01 8.56 17.62
C GLY A 172 -1.44 8.97 17.25
N GLU A 173 -1.70 9.30 15.99
CA GLU A 173 -3.06 9.57 15.51
C GLU A 173 -3.87 8.26 15.46
N ARG A 174 -5.08 8.29 16.03
CA ARG A 174 -6.07 7.23 15.88
C ARG A 174 -6.98 7.59 14.70
N LEU A 175 -6.88 6.82 13.61
CA LEU A 175 -7.75 7.01 12.45
C LEU A 175 -9.21 6.65 12.77
N PRO A 176 -10.18 7.25 12.05
CA PRO A 176 -11.59 7.08 12.37
C PRO A 176 -12.11 5.67 12.07
N GLU A 177 -13.15 5.28 12.81
CA GLU A 177 -13.90 4.03 12.60
C GLU A 177 -15.03 4.20 11.56
N THR A 178 -14.96 5.25 10.75
CA THR A 178 -15.91 5.45 9.67
C THR A 178 -15.74 4.35 8.62
N VAL A 179 -16.87 3.73 8.26
CA VAL A 179 -16.93 2.78 7.16
C VAL A 179 -16.47 3.51 5.90
N LEU A 180 -15.51 2.91 5.22
CA LEU A 180 -14.99 3.43 3.97
C LEU A 180 -16.11 3.37 2.93
N ALA A 181 -16.35 4.49 2.25
CA ALA A 181 -17.40 4.55 1.23
C ALA A 181 -17.22 3.40 0.22
N PRO A 182 -18.32 2.77 -0.24
CA PRO A 182 -18.25 1.70 -1.23
C PRO A 182 -17.51 2.16 -2.50
N ASP A 183 -17.56 3.44 -2.83
CA ASP A 183 -16.96 4.00 -4.03
C ASP A 183 -15.42 3.94 -4.01
N VAL A 184 -14.83 3.78 -2.81
CA VAL A 184 -13.39 3.55 -2.60
C VAL A 184 -13.05 2.05 -2.65
N ARG A 185 -14.06 1.18 -2.46
CA ARG A 185 -13.99 -0.27 -2.64
C ARG A 185 -14.77 -0.65 -3.89
N PRO A 186 -14.19 -0.56 -5.10
CA PRO A 186 -14.93 -0.93 -6.29
C PRO A 186 -15.54 -2.31 -6.05
N ALA A 187 -16.83 -2.43 -6.37
CA ALA A 187 -17.59 -3.64 -6.12
C ALA A 187 -16.77 -4.83 -6.65
N LEU A 188 -16.36 -5.74 -5.75
CA LEU A 188 -15.70 -6.98 -6.14
C LEU A 188 -16.53 -7.54 -7.29
N PRO A 189 -15.94 -7.77 -8.48
CA PRO A 189 -16.70 -8.27 -9.62
C PRO A 189 -17.41 -9.51 -9.11
N SER A 190 -18.75 -9.43 -9.01
CA SER A 190 -19.56 -10.48 -8.41
C SER A 190 -19.06 -11.76 -9.03
N SER A 191 -18.38 -12.60 -8.25
CA SER A 191 -17.67 -13.72 -8.82
C SER A 191 -18.72 -14.47 -9.60
N ARG A 192 -18.64 -14.41 -10.94
CA ARG A 192 -19.40 -15.30 -11.80
C ARG A 192 -18.94 -16.63 -11.29
N ARG A 193 -19.79 -17.27 -10.48
CA ARG A 193 -19.58 -18.62 -9.99
C ARG A 193 -19.25 -19.37 -11.26
N HIS A 194 -17.97 -19.65 -11.47
CA HIS A 194 -17.55 -20.53 -12.53
C HIS A 194 -18.12 -21.85 -12.04
N ARG A 195 -19.34 -22.12 -12.49
CA ARG A 195 -20.02 -23.39 -12.31
C ARG A 195 -19.09 -24.32 -13.06
N VAL A 196 -18.18 -24.96 -12.33
CA VAL A 196 -17.36 -26.07 -12.81
C VAL A 196 -18.38 -27.03 -13.40
N ARG A 197 -18.50 -27.05 -14.74
CA ARG A 197 -19.21 -28.11 -15.42
C ARG A 197 -18.48 -29.38 -15.02
N GLY A 198 -19.22 -30.31 -14.41
CA GLY A 198 -18.68 -31.56 -13.90
C GLY A 198 -17.75 -32.17 -14.93
N GLY A 199 -16.47 -32.26 -14.57
CA GLY A 199 -15.54 -33.14 -15.25
C GLY A 199 -16.01 -34.56 -14.99
N GLU A 200 -16.21 -35.31 -16.07
CA GLU A 200 -16.46 -36.74 -16.02
C GLU A 200 -15.32 -37.44 -15.26
N PRO A 201 -15.61 -38.55 -14.55
CA PRO A 201 -14.60 -39.32 -13.86
C PRO A 201 -13.58 -39.87 -14.86
N VAL A 202 -12.31 -39.53 -14.65
CA VAL A 202 -11.18 -40.14 -15.36
C VAL A 202 -11.12 -41.61 -14.94
N SER A 203 -11.40 -42.50 -15.89
CA SER A 203 -11.32 -43.95 -15.74
C SER A 203 -9.88 -44.38 -15.44
N ASP A 204 -9.68 -45.06 -14.31
CA ASP A 204 -8.43 -45.74 -13.95
C ASP A 204 -8.10 -46.84 -14.97
N ALA A 205 -7.05 -46.61 -15.77
CA ALA A 205 -6.44 -47.65 -16.59
C ALA A 205 -5.28 -48.31 -15.80
N PRO A 206 -5.20 -49.64 -15.72
CA PRO A 206 -4.18 -50.32 -14.93
C PRO A 206 -2.78 -50.25 -15.58
N LEU A 207 -1.79 -49.89 -14.77
CA LEU A 207 -0.37 -49.90 -15.12
C LEU A 207 0.10 -51.33 -15.42
N ARG A 208 0.56 -51.57 -16.65
CA ARG A 208 1.24 -52.82 -17.03
C ARG A 208 2.61 -52.90 -16.36
N ARG A 209 2.84 -53.97 -15.60
CA ARG A 209 4.16 -54.34 -15.08
C ARG A 209 5.06 -54.80 -16.23
N VAL A 210 6.25 -54.22 -16.31
CA VAL A 210 7.34 -54.72 -17.14
C VAL A 210 8.20 -55.62 -16.24
N GLU A 211 8.18 -56.93 -16.50
CA GLU A 211 9.17 -57.86 -15.97
C GLU A 211 10.44 -57.77 -16.82
N GLN A 212 11.60 -57.59 -16.18
CA GLN A 212 12.90 -57.80 -16.81
C GLN A 212 13.62 -58.95 -16.11
N ARG A 213 14.14 -59.84 -16.96
CA ARG A 213 14.93 -61.04 -16.67
C ARG A 213 16.40 -60.70 -16.47
#